data_AF-A0A970HQN8-F1
#
_entry.id   AF-A0A970HQN8-F1
#
_cell.length_a   1.000
_cell.length_b   1.000
_cell.length_c   1.000
_cell.angle_alpha   90.00
_cell.angle_beta   90.00
_cell.angle_gamma   90.00
#
_symmetry.space_group_name_H-M   'P 1'
#
loop_
_entity.id
_entity.type
_entity.pdbx_description
1 polymer ?
#
loop_
_entity_poly.entity_id
_entity_poly.type
_entity_poly.pdbx_seq_one_letter_code
_entity_poly.pdbx_strand_id
1 'polypeptide(L)'
;MRKNRFSVTFSSITSTVLILLLLIAAGSLYSCSSSAAPSEYTIITPSVNPGDTLTGEDFILVAASAKGKYTATIDDEIDTSTPGTYTVHVTVKGNEIEKTYECKYTVRSFVRDVVRLEAGFTNIAVNQFLDERVVSAVGNVTAFIEDVDTLYTLGIGSYRVGVNVNGTPYYTTLIIRDTIPPVAEPSTVYITDKSKKPKPEDFVKNVVDATTVICAFKENYDFDTTSEIPVVIILTDEGGNVTEIESLATCNIDNEPPVISGVKDIEVVVGGTVSYKKGVTVTDNSGEKISLKVDNSRVDLSKVGEYEITYSATDSAGNTTIVRAIVRVVEKPSATEEEMYALAEEVYNSIYDESMTLWELARAIFDWTHDNITYSDSVDTDDWVQAAYDGFMLRNGDCLTYASISQALLNIAGIKNMMIERLRYSNEAMHFWNLVDIGGGYYHFDACWHSRNTPFDSFMRTDAELEAFCQKYDIEYYYRFDHSKYPARSEVSYYN
;
A
#
# COMPACT_ATOMS: atom_id res chain seq x y z
N MET A 1 -11.15 -70.64 -2.13
CA MET A 1 -12.51 -71.18 -2.29
C MET A 1 -13.43 -70.09 -2.83
N ARG A 2 -14.25 -70.42 -3.85
CA ARG A 2 -15.41 -69.68 -4.45
C ARG A 2 -15.15 -68.23 -4.93
N LYS A 3 -14.93 -68.01 -6.23
CA LYS A 3 -15.92 -67.82 -7.33
C LYS A 3 -16.88 -66.63 -7.10
N ASN A 4 -16.71 -65.56 -7.88
CA ASN A 4 -17.72 -65.15 -8.87
C ASN A 4 -17.09 -64.25 -9.96
N ARG A 5 -17.30 -64.70 -11.20
CA ARG A 5 -17.06 -63.98 -12.47
C ARG A 5 -18.25 -63.06 -12.72
N PHE A 6 -18.05 -61.93 -13.38
CA PHE A 6 -18.83 -61.54 -14.57
C PHE A 6 -18.05 -60.50 -15.37
N SER A 7 -17.68 -60.88 -16.59
CA SER A 7 -17.19 -60.03 -17.67
C SER A 7 -18.35 -59.71 -18.60
N VAL A 8 -18.53 -58.46 -19.04
CA VAL A 8 -19.28 -58.15 -20.26
C VAL A 8 -18.56 -57.04 -21.02
N THR A 9 -18.04 -57.43 -22.18
CA THR A 9 -17.59 -56.61 -23.30
C THR A 9 -18.80 -56.04 -24.06
N PHE A 10 -18.75 -54.78 -24.50
CA PHE A 10 -19.62 -54.29 -25.57
C PHE A 10 -18.80 -53.91 -26.80
N SER A 11 -19.16 -54.59 -27.89
CA SER A 11 -18.66 -54.48 -29.25
C SER A 11 -19.33 -53.30 -29.96
N SER A 12 -18.56 -52.67 -30.83
CA SER A 12 -18.98 -51.77 -31.92
C SER A 12 -20.08 -52.35 -32.80
N ILE A 13 -21.07 -51.54 -33.18
CA ILE A 13 -21.84 -51.69 -34.42
C ILE A 13 -22.00 -50.31 -35.06
N THR A 14 -21.41 -50.17 -36.25
CA THR A 14 -21.68 -49.13 -37.25
C THR A 14 -23.06 -49.34 -37.86
N SER A 15 -23.84 -48.28 -38.06
CA SER A 15 -24.89 -48.28 -39.10
C SER A 15 -25.21 -46.88 -39.59
N THR A 16 -25.23 -46.74 -40.90
CA THR A 16 -25.45 -45.53 -41.67
C THR A 16 -26.92 -45.44 -42.12
N VAL A 17 -27.42 -44.20 -42.25
CA VAL A 17 -28.50 -43.70 -43.15
C VAL A 17 -29.96 -43.58 -42.62
N LEU A 18 -30.44 -42.32 -42.69
CA LEU A 18 -31.75 -41.80 -43.12
C LEU A 18 -32.75 -41.22 -42.09
N ILE A 19 -32.65 -39.90 -41.95
CA ILE A 19 -33.70 -38.85 -41.93
C ILE A 19 -35.17 -39.34 -41.97
N LEU A 20 -35.93 -39.06 -40.91
CA LEU A 20 -37.26 -38.43 -41.01
C LEU A 20 -37.61 -37.74 -39.69
N LEU A 21 -37.83 -36.42 -39.75
CA LEU A 21 -38.26 -35.56 -38.64
C LEU A 21 -39.67 -35.92 -38.17
N LEU A 22 -39.85 -36.02 -36.85
CA LEU A 22 -41.13 -35.88 -36.16
C LEU A 22 -40.89 -35.36 -34.73
N LEU A 23 -40.98 -34.03 -34.58
CA LEU A 23 -41.38 -33.34 -33.35
C LEU A 23 -42.73 -32.72 -33.70
N ILE A 24 -43.77 -32.81 -32.87
CA ILE A 24 -43.99 -31.94 -31.72
C ILE A 24 -44.72 -32.72 -30.61
N ALA A 25 -44.23 -32.55 -29.38
CA ALA A 25 -44.95 -32.84 -28.15
C ALA A 25 -45.40 -31.53 -27.47
N ALA A 26 -46.46 -31.68 -26.67
CA ALA A 26 -46.94 -30.82 -25.57
C ALA A 26 -47.98 -29.72 -25.88
N GLY A 27 -49.16 -29.89 -25.28
CA GLY A 27 -49.94 -28.75 -24.76
C GLY A 27 -51.47 -28.89 -24.81
N SER A 28 -52.05 -29.38 -23.72
CA SER A 28 -53.44 -29.09 -23.26
C SER A 28 -54.61 -29.83 -23.93
N LEU A 29 -54.79 -31.08 -23.53
CA LEU A 29 -56.08 -31.76 -23.54
C LEU A 29 -57.01 -31.07 -22.52
N TYR A 30 -57.92 -30.23 -23.00
CA TYR A 30 -59.14 -29.92 -22.26
C TYR A 30 -60.18 -30.99 -22.56
N SER A 31 -60.56 -31.74 -21.53
CA SER A 31 -61.69 -32.65 -21.53
C SER A 31 -62.99 -31.89 -21.71
N CYS A 32 -63.79 -32.25 -22.70
CA CYS A 32 -65.23 -32.13 -22.59
C CYS A 32 -65.85 -33.49 -22.90
N SER A 33 -66.21 -34.21 -21.85
CA SER A 33 -66.95 -35.45 -21.92
C SER A 33 -68.43 -35.14 -22.13
N SER A 34 -68.96 -35.44 -23.31
CA SER A 34 -70.36 -35.81 -23.47
C SER A 34 -70.50 -36.83 -24.59
N SER A 35 -71.07 -37.98 -24.25
CA SER A 35 -71.35 -39.11 -25.14
C SER A 35 -72.14 -38.71 -26.38
N ALA A 36 -71.55 -38.90 -27.56
CA ALA A 36 -72.23 -38.95 -28.84
C ALA A 36 -71.50 -39.98 -29.73
N ALA A 37 -72.22 -40.66 -30.61
CA ALA A 37 -71.68 -41.61 -31.59
C ALA A 37 -70.42 -41.04 -32.28
N PRO A 38 -69.44 -41.86 -32.71
CA PRO A 38 -68.24 -41.34 -33.34
C PRO A 38 -68.65 -40.52 -34.57
N SER A 39 -68.52 -39.20 -34.48
CA SER A 39 -68.65 -38.35 -35.66
C SER A 39 -67.56 -38.81 -36.63
N GLU A 40 -67.92 -39.09 -37.88
CA GLU A 40 -66.96 -39.54 -38.91
C GLU A 40 -65.84 -38.52 -39.18
N TYR A 41 -65.94 -37.33 -38.58
CA TYR A 41 -65.10 -36.16 -38.75
C TYR A 41 -64.75 -35.52 -37.40
N THR A 42 -63.54 -34.95 -37.30
CA THR A 42 -63.05 -34.13 -36.17
C THR A 42 -62.70 -32.74 -36.69
N ILE A 43 -63.21 -31.69 -36.04
CA ILE A 43 -62.84 -30.31 -36.38
C ILE A 43 -61.44 -30.01 -35.86
N ILE A 44 -60.60 -29.45 -36.72
CA ILE A 44 -59.24 -29.03 -36.41
C ILE A 44 -59.06 -27.54 -36.69
N THR A 45 -58.04 -26.95 -36.08
CA THR A 45 -57.66 -25.55 -36.29
C THR A 45 -56.43 -25.50 -37.18
N PRO A 46 -56.58 -25.24 -38.50
CA PRO A 46 -55.44 -25.14 -39.40
C PRO A 46 -54.56 -23.93 -39.07
N SER A 47 -53.26 -24.07 -39.33
CA SER A 47 -52.28 -22.98 -39.21
C SER A 47 -51.57 -22.79 -40.55
N VAL A 48 -51.77 -21.62 -41.16
CA VAL A 48 -51.34 -21.30 -42.53
C VAL A 48 -50.40 -20.10 -42.58
N ASN A 49 -49.65 -19.99 -43.66
CA ASN A 49 -48.80 -18.83 -43.89
C ASN A 49 -49.63 -17.65 -44.43
N PRO A 50 -49.16 -16.40 -44.26
CA PRO A 50 -49.81 -15.24 -44.86
C PRO A 50 -49.94 -15.37 -46.38
N GLY A 51 -51.15 -15.21 -46.89
CA GLY A 51 -51.49 -15.32 -48.32
C GLY A 51 -51.82 -16.74 -48.82
N ASP A 52 -51.73 -17.77 -47.97
CA ASP A 52 -52.17 -19.13 -48.32
C ASP A 52 -53.69 -19.19 -48.51
N THR A 53 -54.15 -20.08 -49.37
CA THR A 53 -55.59 -20.36 -49.54
C THR A 53 -56.05 -21.46 -48.59
N LEU A 54 -57.23 -21.29 -48.00
CA LEU A 54 -57.89 -22.29 -47.16
C LEU A 54 -59.15 -22.82 -47.84
N THR A 55 -59.40 -24.12 -47.67
CA THR A 55 -60.59 -24.82 -48.14
C THR A 55 -61.33 -25.45 -46.95
N GLY A 56 -62.60 -25.80 -47.12
CA GLY A 56 -63.38 -26.43 -46.04
C GLY A 56 -62.77 -27.76 -45.57
N GLU A 57 -61.98 -28.43 -46.41
CA GLU A 57 -61.29 -29.67 -46.04
C GLU A 57 -60.17 -29.45 -45.02
N ASP A 58 -59.54 -28.27 -44.98
CA ASP A 58 -58.43 -27.96 -44.07
C ASP A 58 -58.85 -27.89 -42.59
N PHE A 59 -60.16 -27.78 -42.33
CA PHE A 59 -60.74 -27.70 -41.00
C PHE A 59 -61.20 -29.05 -40.46
N ILE A 60 -61.04 -30.12 -41.23
CA ILE A 60 -61.68 -31.40 -40.93
C ILE A 60 -60.70 -32.55 -41.10
N LEU A 61 -60.53 -33.32 -40.03
CA LEU A 61 -59.86 -34.63 -40.07
C LEU A 61 -60.91 -35.74 -40.17
N VAL A 62 -60.81 -36.59 -41.18
CA VAL A 62 -61.79 -37.67 -41.44
C VAL A 62 -61.19 -39.07 -41.27
N ALA A 63 -61.99 -40.01 -40.78
CA ALA A 63 -61.61 -41.42 -40.77
C ALA A 63 -61.45 -41.96 -42.20
N ALA A 64 -60.50 -42.86 -42.43
CA ALA A 64 -60.20 -43.40 -43.77
C ALA A 64 -61.44 -44.00 -44.49
N SER A 65 -62.42 -44.51 -43.73
CA SER A 65 -63.69 -45.08 -44.23
C SER A 65 -64.70 -44.05 -44.76
N ALA A 66 -64.51 -42.77 -44.44
CA ALA A 66 -65.39 -41.65 -44.80
C ALA A 66 -64.79 -40.73 -45.89
N LYS A 67 -63.55 -40.98 -46.32
CA LYS A 67 -62.87 -40.17 -47.36
C LYS A 67 -63.63 -40.23 -48.68
N GLY A 68 -64.02 -39.06 -49.22
CA GLY A 68 -64.78 -38.92 -50.47
C GLY A 68 -66.31 -39.10 -50.35
N LYS A 69 -66.86 -39.21 -49.14
CA LYS A 69 -68.31 -39.32 -48.88
C LYS A 69 -68.93 -38.05 -48.28
N TYR A 70 -68.17 -36.98 -48.19
CA TYR A 70 -68.58 -35.69 -47.66
C TYR A 70 -68.07 -34.56 -48.56
N THR A 71 -68.68 -33.39 -48.43
CA THR A 71 -68.14 -32.12 -48.91
C THR A 71 -68.03 -31.16 -47.73
N ALA A 72 -67.01 -30.30 -47.76
CA ALA A 72 -66.79 -29.29 -46.75
C ALA A 72 -66.59 -27.94 -47.43
N THR A 73 -67.41 -26.95 -47.07
CA THR A 73 -67.36 -25.60 -47.63
C THR A 73 -67.20 -24.59 -46.52
N ILE A 74 -66.36 -23.58 -46.78
CA ILE A 74 -66.29 -22.40 -45.94
C ILE A 74 -67.44 -21.48 -46.35
N ASP A 75 -68.19 -20.98 -45.37
CA ASP A 75 -69.36 -20.14 -45.60
C ASP A 75 -69.05 -18.64 -45.51
N ASP A 76 -67.95 -18.26 -44.83
CA ASP A 76 -67.53 -16.86 -44.66
C ASP A 76 -66.38 -16.47 -45.61
N GLU A 77 -66.13 -15.16 -45.73
CA GLU A 77 -64.91 -14.65 -46.36
C GLU A 77 -63.69 -14.96 -45.48
N ILE A 78 -62.59 -15.41 -46.10
CA ILE A 78 -61.34 -15.71 -45.41
C ILE A 78 -60.31 -14.62 -45.71
N ASP A 79 -59.74 -14.06 -44.65
CA ASP A 79 -58.51 -13.26 -44.72
C ASP A 79 -57.34 -14.10 -44.21
N THR A 80 -56.42 -14.45 -45.10
CA THR A 80 -55.10 -15.01 -44.75
C THR A 80 -53.98 -14.00 -44.94
N SER A 81 -54.25 -12.75 -45.29
CA SER A 81 -53.22 -11.74 -45.54
C SER A 81 -52.61 -11.17 -44.26
N THR A 82 -53.36 -11.18 -43.15
CA THR A 82 -52.94 -10.60 -41.88
C THR A 82 -52.76 -11.68 -40.80
N PRO A 83 -51.60 -11.73 -40.10
CA PRO A 83 -51.39 -12.65 -38.99
C PRO A 83 -52.42 -12.49 -37.87
N GLY A 84 -52.91 -13.60 -37.34
CA GLY A 84 -53.95 -13.59 -36.30
C GLY A 84 -54.69 -14.91 -36.19
N THR A 85 -55.55 -15.01 -35.18
CA THR A 85 -56.51 -16.11 -35.06
C THR A 85 -57.89 -15.60 -35.42
N TYR A 86 -58.50 -16.22 -36.40
CA TYR A 86 -59.79 -15.84 -36.95
C TYR A 86 -60.80 -16.96 -36.72
N THR A 87 -62.08 -16.59 -36.77
CA THR A 87 -63.21 -17.54 -36.64
C THR A 87 -63.94 -17.57 -37.97
N VAL A 88 -64.36 -18.76 -38.39
CA VAL A 88 -65.02 -19.01 -39.67
C VAL A 88 -66.04 -20.14 -39.53
N HIS A 89 -67.13 -20.07 -40.28
CA HIS A 89 -68.12 -21.12 -40.35
C HIS A 89 -67.79 -22.09 -41.48
N VAL A 90 -67.77 -23.39 -41.15
CA VAL A 90 -67.54 -24.47 -42.10
C VAL A 90 -68.74 -25.41 -42.09
N THR A 91 -69.39 -25.55 -43.24
CA THR A 91 -70.50 -26.47 -43.45
C THR A 91 -70.00 -27.78 -44.03
N VAL A 92 -70.36 -28.89 -43.37
CA VAL A 92 -70.03 -30.26 -43.78
C VAL A 92 -71.29 -30.98 -44.20
N LYS A 93 -71.32 -31.52 -45.42
CA LYS A 93 -72.44 -32.29 -45.97
C LYS A 93 -72.00 -33.73 -46.25
N GLY A 94 -72.61 -34.71 -45.59
CA GLY A 94 -72.31 -36.13 -45.79
C GLY A 94 -73.45 -37.03 -45.30
N ASN A 95 -73.71 -38.15 -45.99
CA ASN A 95 -74.74 -39.14 -45.63
C ASN A 95 -76.10 -38.53 -45.23
N GLU A 96 -76.65 -37.61 -46.04
CA GLU A 96 -77.94 -36.90 -45.83
C GLU A 96 -78.00 -35.96 -44.60
N ILE A 97 -76.87 -35.69 -43.95
CA ILE A 97 -76.77 -34.75 -42.82
C ILE A 97 -75.91 -33.55 -43.24
N GLU A 98 -76.43 -32.34 -42.99
CA GLU A 98 -75.75 -31.07 -43.19
C GLU A 98 -75.62 -30.37 -41.83
N LYS A 99 -74.39 -29.97 -41.48
CA LYS A 99 -74.12 -29.28 -40.21
C LYS A 99 -73.00 -28.26 -40.38
N THR A 100 -73.22 -27.07 -39.81
CA THR A 100 -72.25 -25.97 -39.76
C THR A 100 -71.53 -25.95 -38.42
N TYR A 101 -70.23 -25.69 -38.46
CA TYR A 101 -69.36 -25.59 -37.29
C TYR A 101 -68.70 -24.22 -37.25
N GLU A 102 -68.66 -23.61 -36.07
CA GLU A 102 -67.79 -22.46 -35.80
C GLU A 102 -66.37 -23.00 -35.59
N CYS A 103 -65.50 -22.72 -36.56
CA CYS A 103 -64.11 -23.17 -36.62
C CYS A 103 -63.16 -21.99 -36.42
N LYS A 104 -61.92 -22.28 -36.05
CA LYS A 104 -60.85 -21.27 -36.00
C LYS A 104 -59.73 -21.65 -36.96
N TYR A 105 -59.06 -20.65 -37.51
CA TYR A 105 -57.77 -20.82 -38.19
C TYR A 105 -56.77 -19.78 -37.68
N THR A 106 -55.48 -20.10 -37.80
CA THR A 106 -54.40 -19.20 -37.41
C THR A 106 -53.51 -18.88 -38.60
N VAL A 107 -53.37 -17.60 -38.90
CA VAL A 107 -52.38 -17.09 -39.84
C VAL A 107 -51.10 -16.80 -39.05
N ARG A 108 -49.98 -17.42 -39.45
CA ARG A 108 -48.70 -17.32 -38.73
C ARG A 108 -48.19 -15.87 -38.68
N SER A 109 -47.58 -15.50 -37.55
CA SER A 109 -46.85 -14.23 -37.39
C SER A 109 -45.65 -14.15 -38.35
N PHE A 110 -45.35 -12.96 -38.85
CA PHE A 110 -44.14 -12.69 -39.64
C PHE A 110 -42.85 -12.77 -38.81
N VAL A 111 -42.96 -12.55 -37.50
CA VAL A 111 -41.85 -12.60 -36.55
C VAL A 111 -41.93 -13.83 -35.67
N ARG A 112 -40.77 -14.30 -35.20
CA ARG A 112 -40.66 -15.38 -34.22
C ARG A 112 -41.30 -14.97 -32.91
N ASP A 113 -41.95 -15.90 -32.22
CA ASP A 113 -42.51 -15.65 -30.89
C ASP A 113 -41.42 -15.34 -29.85
N VAL A 114 -40.27 -16.02 -29.97
CA VAL A 114 -39.13 -15.88 -29.06
C VAL A 114 -37.82 -15.88 -29.85
N VAL A 115 -36.95 -14.92 -29.57
CA VAL A 115 -35.55 -14.87 -30.00
C VAL A 115 -34.66 -15.02 -28.78
N ARG A 116 -33.59 -15.80 -28.88
CA ARG A 116 -32.61 -16.01 -27.81
C ARG A 116 -31.26 -15.51 -28.27
N LEU A 117 -30.62 -14.68 -27.44
CA LEU A 117 -29.27 -14.20 -27.67
C LEU A 117 -28.39 -14.50 -26.46
N GLU A 118 -27.12 -14.69 -26.76
CA GLU A 118 -26.07 -14.84 -25.78
C GLU A 118 -25.65 -13.47 -25.24
N ALA A 119 -25.37 -13.35 -23.95
CA ALA A 119 -24.84 -12.12 -23.36
C ALA A 119 -23.53 -11.70 -24.06
N GLY A 120 -23.27 -10.38 -24.16
CA GLY A 120 -22.10 -9.86 -24.87
C GLY A 120 -22.16 -9.94 -26.40
N PHE A 121 -23.34 -10.21 -26.97
CA PHE A 121 -23.55 -10.16 -28.42
C PHE A 121 -23.15 -8.79 -29.01
N THR A 122 -22.45 -8.82 -30.14
CA THR A 122 -21.94 -7.61 -30.81
C THR A 122 -22.67 -7.27 -32.11
N ASN A 123 -23.58 -8.15 -32.55
CA ASN A 123 -24.34 -7.95 -33.77
C ASN A 123 -25.77 -8.51 -33.60
N ILE A 124 -26.75 -7.65 -33.84
CA ILE A 124 -28.16 -8.00 -33.87
C ILE A 124 -28.78 -7.54 -35.19
N ALA A 125 -29.41 -8.47 -35.91
CA ALA A 125 -29.97 -8.22 -37.23
C ALA A 125 -31.45 -8.56 -37.26
N VAL A 126 -32.25 -7.71 -37.92
CA VAL A 126 -33.72 -7.85 -37.97
C VAL A 126 -34.14 -9.20 -38.55
N ASN A 127 -33.36 -9.77 -39.48
CA ASN A 127 -33.63 -11.09 -40.05
C ASN A 127 -33.64 -12.23 -39.00
N GLN A 128 -32.92 -12.09 -37.88
CA GLN A 128 -32.92 -13.06 -36.78
C GLN A 128 -34.28 -13.13 -36.06
N PHE A 129 -35.12 -12.12 -36.26
CA PHE A 129 -36.44 -12.00 -35.65
C PHE A 129 -37.58 -12.48 -36.55
N LEU A 130 -37.31 -12.76 -37.84
CA LEU A 130 -38.30 -13.21 -38.80
C LEU A 130 -38.53 -14.72 -38.71
N ASP A 131 -39.79 -15.15 -38.87
CA ASP A 131 -40.13 -16.56 -38.96
C ASP A 131 -39.85 -17.09 -40.38
N GLU A 132 -38.84 -17.94 -40.51
CA GLU A 132 -38.34 -18.49 -41.78
C GLU A 132 -39.44 -19.17 -42.63
N ARG A 133 -40.50 -19.68 -41.99
CA ARG A 133 -41.62 -20.34 -42.65
C ARG A 133 -42.47 -19.39 -43.49
N VAL A 134 -42.40 -18.10 -43.20
CA VAL A 134 -43.19 -17.03 -43.81
C VAL A 134 -42.34 -15.96 -44.49
N VAL A 135 -41.00 -16.10 -44.49
CA VAL A 135 -40.07 -15.13 -45.09
C VAL A 135 -40.34 -14.89 -46.57
N SER A 136 -40.86 -15.86 -47.34
CA SER A 136 -41.23 -15.66 -48.75
C SER A 136 -42.46 -14.77 -48.96
N ALA A 137 -43.30 -14.59 -47.93
CA ALA A 137 -44.45 -13.69 -47.91
C ALA A 137 -44.10 -12.30 -47.33
N VAL A 138 -42.88 -12.15 -46.80
CA VAL A 138 -42.38 -10.90 -46.25
C VAL A 138 -41.85 -10.04 -47.41
N GLY A 139 -42.39 -8.83 -47.56
CA GLY A 139 -41.91 -7.82 -48.51
C GLY A 139 -40.68 -7.08 -47.98
N ASN A 140 -40.79 -5.75 -47.81
CA ASN A 140 -39.72 -4.94 -47.21
C ASN A 140 -39.79 -5.00 -45.68
N VAL A 141 -38.73 -5.49 -45.04
CA VAL A 141 -38.52 -5.37 -43.59
C VAL A 141 -37.74 -4.09 -43.33
N THR A 142 -38.31 -3.19 -42.52
CA THR A 142 -37.92 -1.78 -42.55
C THR A 142 -36.99 -1.35 -41.41
N ALA A 143 -37.11 -1.89 -40.20
CA ALA A 143 -36.17 -1.72 -39.07
C ALA A 143 -36.74 -2.41 -37.81
N PHE A 144 -35.93 -2.45 -36.74
CA PHE A 144 -36.45 -2.52 -35.37
C PHE A 144 -37.29 -1.28 -35.05
N ILE A 145 -38.30 -1.42 -34.18
CA ILE A 145 -39.10 -0.28 -33.71
C ILE A 145 -38.31 0.51 -32.67
N GLU A 146 -37.64 -0.20 -31.77
CA GLU A 146 -36.69 0.36 -30.83
C GLU A 146 -35.37 0.73 -31.51
N ASP A 147 -34.64 1.69 -30.92
CA ASP A 147 -33.26 1.98 -31.33
C ASP A 147 -32.38 0.76 -31.04
N VAL A 148 -31.66 0.30 -32.05
CA VAL A 148 -30.78 -0.88 -31.95
C VAL A 148 -29.73 -0.70 -30.87
N ASP A 149 -29.27 0.53 -30.65
CA ASP A 149 -28.29 0.85 -29.61
C ASP A 149 -28.82 0.56 -28.20
N THR A 150 -30.13 0.70 -27.98
CA THR A 150 -30.74 0.35 -26.68
C THR A 150 -30.72 -1.15 -26.43
N LEU A 151 -30.78 -1.98 -27.48
CA LEU A 151 -30.75 -3.44 -27.36
C LEU A 151 -29.38 -3.93 -26.88
N TYR A 152 -28.28 -3.28 -27.29
CA TYR A 152 -26.93 -3.62 -26.82
C TYR A 152 -26.67 -3.28 -25.34
N THR A 153 -27.52 -2.45 -24.72
CA THR A 153 -27.39 -2.09 -23.29
C THR A 153 -28.21 -2.99 -22.36
N LEU A 154 -28.96 -3.94 -22.91
CA LEU A 154 -29.79 -4.85 -22.13
C LEU A 154 -28.94 -5.91 -21.44
N GLY A 155 -29.15 -6.07 -20.14
CA GLY A 155 -28.57 -7.18 -19.37
C GLY A 155 -29.30 -8.51 -19.60
N ILE A 156 -29.01 -9.50 -18.76
CA ILE A 156 -29.73 -10.77 -18.76
C ILE A 156 -31.21 -10.51 -18.45
N GLY A 157 -32.11 -11.08 -19.24
CA GLY A 157 -33.54 -10.87 -19.03
C GLY A 157 -34.43 -11.26 -20.20
N SER A 158 -35.71 -10.94 -20.04
CA SER A 158 -36.74 -11.12 -21.05
C SER A 158 -37.33 -9.76 -21.41
N TYR A 159 -37.24 -9.40 -22.68
CA TYR A 159 -37.60 -8.10 -23.21
C TYR A 159 -38.59 -8.25 -24.35
N ARG A 160 -39.48 -7.28 -24.51
CA ARG A 160 -40.37 -7.22 -25.65
C ARG A 160 -39.72 -6.33 -26.71
N VAL A 161 -39.52 -6.86 -27.91
CA VAL A 161 -38.88 -6.15 -29.02
C VAL A 161 -39.86 -6.07 -30.20
N GLY A 162 -39.95 -4.89 -30.81
CA GLY A 162 -40.80 -4.60 -31.94
C GLY A 162 -40.03 -4.65 -33.27
N VAL A 163 -40.64 -5.26 -34.28
CA VAL A 163 -40.14 -5.27 -35.66
C VAL A 163 -41.22 -4.75 -36.57
N ASN A 164 -40.85 -3.82 -37.46
CA ASN A 164 -41.78 -3.26 -38.44
C ASN A 164 -41.74 -4.08 -39.75
N VAL A 165 -42.84 -4.78 -40.04
CA VAL A 165 -43.02 -5.57 -41.26
C VAL A 165 -44.12 -4.92 -42.09
N ASN A 166 -43.77 -4.46 -43.31
CA ASN A 166 -44.69 -3.77 -44.23
C ASN A 166 -45.45 -2.56 -43.59
N GLY A 167 -44.82 -1.83 -42.66
CA GLY A 167 -45.44 -0.68 -41.99
C GLY A 167 -46.31 -1.03 -40.77
N THR A 168 -46.45 -2.32 -40.44
CA THR A 168 -47.20 -2.79 -39.26
C THR A 168 -46.24 -3.32 -38.18
N PRO A 169 -46.42 -2.92 -36.91
CA PRO A 169 -45.57 -3.38 -35.81
C PRO A 169 -45.94 -4.79 -35.36
N TYR A 170 -44.95 -5.67 -35.30
CA TYR A 170 -45.06 -7.01 -34.70
C TYR A 170 -44.09 -7.11 -33.53
N TYR A 171 -44.46 -7.91 -32.52
CA TYR A 171 -43.67 -8.02 -31.30
C TYR A 171 -43.18 -9.44 -31.09
N THR A 172 -41.97 -9.54 -30.58
CA THR A 172 -41.31 -10.78 -30.18
C THR A 172 -40.85 -10.68 -28.74
N THR A 173 -40.58 -11.83 -28.11
CA THR A 173 -39.88 -11.87 -26.83
C THR A 173 -38.39 -12.13 -27.08
N LEU A 174 -37.54 -11.15 -26.81
CA LEU A 174 -36.09 -11.32 -26.79
C LEU A 174 -35.66 -11.81 -25.40
N ILE A 175 -35.00 -12.97 -25.35
CA ILE A 175 -34.42 -13.52 -24.12
C ILE A 175 -32.90 -13.45 -24.25
N ILE A 176 -32.27 -12.64 -23.41
CA ILE A 176 -30.81 -12.57 -23.28
C ILE A 176 -30.43 -13.46 -22.10
N ARG A 177 -29.54 -14.42 -22.34
CA ARG A 177 -29.00 -15.32 -21.33
C ARG A 177 -27.49 -15.40 -21.50
N ASP A 178 -26.82 -15.62 -20.39
CA ASP A 178 -25.43 -16.01 -20.40
C ASP A 178 -25.35 -17.53 -20.19
N THR A 179 -24.71 -18.21 -21.13
CA THR A 179 -24.51 -19.66 -21.16
C THR A 179 -23.03 -20.03 -21.25
N ILE A 180 -22.14 -19.03 -21.31
CA ILE A 180 -20.70 -19.22 -21.45
C ILE A 180 -20.09 -18.98 -20.07
N PRO A 181 -19.38 -19.96 -19.50
CA PRO A 181 -18.73 -19.77 -18.21
C PRO A 181 -17.52 -18.84 -18.29
N PRO A 182 -17.21 -18.15 -17.17
CA PRO A 182 -16.10 -17.22 -17.10
C PRO A 182 -14.76 -17.92 -17.28
N VAL A 183 -13.79 -17.24 -17.89
CA VAL A 183 -12.44 -17.76 -18.08
C VAL A 183 -11.45 -16.92 -17.28
N ALA A 184 -10.48 -17.56 -16.63
CA ALA A 184 -9.41 -16.90 -15.89
C ALA A 184 -8.14 -17.74 -15.89
N GLU A 185 -7.02 -17.12 -15.54
CA GLU A 185 -5.73 -17.77 -15.31
C GLU A 185 -5.45 -17.86 -13.80
N PRO A 186 -4.78 -18.92 -13.32
CA PRO A 186 -4.37 -19.01 -11.92
C PRO A 186 -3.27 -17.99 -11.59
N SER A 187 -3.29 -17.55 -10.33
CA SER A 187 -2.30 -16.64 -9.74
C SER A 187 -1.84 -17.16 -8.37
N THR A 188 -0.54 -17.39 -8.21
CA THR A 188 0.03 -17.84 -6.94
C THR A 188 0.11 -16.68 -5.95
N VAL A 189 -0.36 -16.93 -4.72
CA VAL A 189 -0.31 -15.95 -3.62
C VAL A 189 0.73 -16.36 -2.59
N TYR A 190 1.58 -15.42 -2.18
CA TYR A 190 2.60 -15.62 -1.15
C TYR A 190 2.15 -14.97 0.15
N ILE A 191 2.10 -15.76 1.23
CA ILE A 191 1.59 -15.33 2.53
C ILE A 191 2.72 -15.45 3.55
N THR A 192 3.14 -14.31 4.10
CA THR A 192 4.17 -14.23 5.15
C THR A 192 3.64 -13.62 6.45
N ASP A 193 2.49 -12.94 6.38
CA ASP A 193 1.87 -12.21 7.49
C ASP A 193 0.48 -12.78 7.75
N LYS A 194 0.32 -13.48 8.89
CA LYS A 194 -0.94 -14.13 9.29
C LYS A 194 -2.11 -13.15 9.48
N SER A 195 -1.83 -11.86 9.68
CA SER A 195 -2.87 -10.84 9.83
C SER A 195 -3.50 -10.44 8.49
N LYS A 196 -2.85 -10.73 7.37
CA LYS A 196 -3.29 -10.38 6.02
C LYS A 196 -3.77 -11.60 5.25
N LYS A 197 -5.00 -12.03 5.55
CA LYS A 197 -5.62 -13.16 4.86
C LYS A 197 -5.96 -12.79 3.41
N PRO A 198 -5.61 -13.64 2.43
CA PRO A 198 -5.88 -13.38 1.02
C PRO A 198 -7.37 -13.54 0.70
N LYS A 199 -7.81 -12.90 -0.38
CA LYS A 199 -9.17 -13.02 -0.90
C LYS A 199 -9.19 -13.93 -2.14
N PRO A 200 -10.35 -14.49 -2.52
CA PRO A 200 -10.46 -15.34 -3.72
C PRO A 200 -9.92 -14.67 -5.00
N GLU A 201 -10.09 -13.35 -5.13
CA GLU A 201 -9.66 -12.60 -6.32
C GLU A 201 -8.13 -12.52 -6.45
N ASP A 202 -7.38 -12.67 -5.36
CA ASP A 202 -5.91 -12.64 -5.38
C ASP A 202 -5.32 -13.87 -6.09
N PHE A 203 -6.10 -14.96 -6.17
CA PHE A 203 -5.69 -16.26 -6.70
C PHE A 203 -5.97 -16.45 -8.19
N VAL A 204 -6.57 -15.45 -8.84
CA VAL A 204 -6.91 -15.48 -10.27
C VAL A 204 -6.52 -14.17 -10.95
N LYS A 205 -6.28 -14.22 -12.26
CA LYS A 205 -5.99 -13.04 -13.09
C LYS A 205 -6.60 -13.23 -14.47
N ASN A 206 -6.67 -12.15 -15.25
CA ASN A 206 -7.23 -12.16 -16.60
C ASN A 206 -8.65 -12.77 -16.63
N VAL A 207 -9.49 -12.39 -15.66
CA VAL A 207 -10.89 -12.82 -15.62
C VAL A 207 -11.63 -12.16 -16.78
N VAL A 208 -12.19 -12.96 -17.68
CA VAL A 208 -12.91 -12.54 -18.87
C VAL A 208 -14.25 -13.26 -18.91
N ASP A 209 -15.31 -12.47 -19.03
CA ASP A 209 -16.67 -12.96 -19.21
C ASP A 209 -17.57 -11.88 -19.83
N ALA A 210 -18.72 -12.27 -20.38
CA ALA A 210 -19.71 -11.35 -20.93
C ALA A 210 -20.51 -10.63 -19.83
N THR A 211 -20.66 -11.24 -18.65
CA THR A 211 -21.37 -10.68 -17.51
C THR A 211 -20.48 -10.58 -16.28
N THR A 212 -21.05 -10.07 -15.17
CA THR A 212 -20.26 -9.78 -13.96
C THR A 212 -19.89 -11.09 -13.26
N VAL A 213 -18.61 -11.25 -12.92
CA VAL A 213 -18.08 -12.45 -12.25
C VAL A 213 -17.82 -12.20 -10.78
N ILE A 214 -18.27 -13.12 -9.93
CA ILE A 214 -17.90 -13.21 -8.51
C ILE A 214 -16.92 -14.37 -8.27
N CYS A 215 -15.96 -14.18 -7.37
CA CYS A 215 -14.98 -15.20 -6.99
C CYS A 215 -15.27 -15.69 -5.57
N ALA A 216 -15.17 -16.99 -5.33
CA ALA A 216 -15.32 -17.59 -4.01
C ALA A 216 -14.32 -18.74 -3.80
N PHE A 217 -13.93 -18.97 -2.56
CA PHE A 217 -13.21 -20.20 -2.22
C PHE A 217 -14.18 -21.40 -2.29
N LYS A 218 -13.72 -22.51 -2.87
CA LYS A 218 -14.51 -23.75 -2.91
C LYS A 218 -14.81 -24.31 -1.52
N GLU A 219 -13.87 -24.14 -0.60
CA GLU A 219 -13.95 -24.57 0.79
C GLU A 219 -13.17 -23.62 1.70
N ASN A 220 -13.16 -23.90 3.00
CA ASN A 220 -12.38 -23.11 3.95
C ASN A 220 -10.91 -23.57 3.93
N TYR A 221 -10.00 -22.65 3.64
CA TYR A 221 -8.56 -22.89 3.65
C TYR A 221 -7.92 -22.29 4.91
N ASP A 222 -6.95 -23.02 5.50
CA ASP A 222 -6.15 -22.55 6.63
C ASP A 222 -4.80 -22.01 6.16
N PHE A 223 -4.71 -20.69 6.02
CA PHE A 223 -3.49 -20.00 5.57
C PHE A 223 -2.47 -19.74 6.69
N ASP A 224 -2.76 -20.12 7.93
CA ASP A 224 -1.91 -19.83 9.09
C ASP A 224 -0.81 -20.91 9.27
N THR A 225 -0.34 -21.49 8.17
CA THR A 225 0.60 -22.64 8.14
C THR A 225 1.94 -22.28 7.46
N THR A 226 2.94 -23.15 7.58
CA THR A 226 4.22 -23.08 6.86
C THR A 226 4.27 -24.15 5.78
N SER A 227 3.40 -24.04 4.78
CA SER A 227 3.26 -25.03 3.70
C SER A 227 2.65 -24.41 2.44
N GLU A 228 2.83 -25.11 1.32
CA GLU A 228 2.08 -24.85 0.10
C GLU A 228 0.69 -25.48 0.19
N ILE A 229 -0.35 -24.69 -0.11
CA ILE A 229 -1.74 -25.10 -0.04
C ILE A 229 -2.35 -24.97 -1.44
N PRO A 230 -2.81 -26.07 -2.06
CA PRO A 230 -3.60 -25.99 -3.28
C PRO A 230 -4.97 -25.38 -2.94
N VAL A 231 -5.34 -24.33 -3.67
CA VAL A 231 -6.58 -23.56 -3.46
C VAL A 231 -7.43 -23.65 -4.72
N VAL A 232 -8.72 -23.88 -4.57
CA VAL A 232 -9.66 -23.87 -5.70
C VAL A 232 -10.59 -22.66 -5.59
N ILE A 233 -10.58 -21.84 -6.63
CA ILE A 233 -11.44 -20.66 -6.76
C ILE A 233 -12.61 -20.99 -7.68
N ILE A 234 -13.81 -20.73 -7.22
CA ILE A 234 -15.05 -20.82 -7.99
C ILE A 234 -15.35 -19.42 -8.54
N LEU A 235 -15.36 -19.30 -9.87
CA LEU A 235 -15.84 -18.12 -10.57
C LEU A 235 -17.28 -18.38 -10.99
N THR A 236 -18.20 -17.49 -10.64
CA THR A 236 -19.61 -17.57 -11.04
C THR A 236 -20.01 -16.27 -11.71
N ASP A 237 -20.55 -16.36 -12.92
CA ASP A 237 -21.08 -15.20 -13.66
C ASP A 237 -22.53 -14.87 -13.26
N GLU A 238 -23.13 -13.85 -13.89
CA GLU A 238 -24.52 -13.45 -13.62
C GLU A 238 -25.55 -14.45 -14.20
N GLY A 239 -25.15 -15.21 -15.23
CA GLY A 239 -25.92 -16.32 -15.80
C GLY A 239 -25.99 -17.56 -14.92
N GLY A 240 -25.13 -17.64 -13.90
CA GLY A 240 -24.96 -18.80 -13.04
C GLY A 240 -24.06 -19.88 -13.62
N ASN A 241 -23.29 -19.60 -14.68
CA ASN A 241 -22.28 -20.52 -15.16
C ASN A 241 -21.03 -20.43 -14.28
N VAL A 242 -20.31 -21.54 -14.16
CA VAL A 242 -19.26 -21.73 -13.16
C VAL A 242 -17.98 -22.27 -13.80
N THR A 243 -16.85 -21.71 -13.40
CA THR A 243 -15.50 -22.24 -13.68
C THR A 243 -14.75 -22.44 -12.37
N GLU A 244 -14.08 -23.57 -12.22
CA GLU A 244 -13.15 -23.83 -11.11
C GLU A 244 -11.71 -23.62 -11.59
N ILE A 245 -10.94 -22.83 -10.84
CA ILE A 245 -9.51 -22.58 -11.10
C ILE A 245 -8.70 -23.12 -9.94
N GLU A 246 -7.81 -24.07 -10.24
CA GLU A 246 -6.80 -24.55 -9.30
C GLU A 246 -5.63 -23.56 -9.26
N SER A 247 -5.32 -23.08 -8.06
CA SER A 247 -4.22 -22.15 -7.77
C SER A 247 -3.43 -22.61 -6.55
N LEU A 248 -2.44 -21.82 -6.14
CA LEU A 248 -1.51 -22.15 -5.06
C LEU A 248 -1.36 -20.97 -4.09
N ALA A 249 -1.46 -21.26 -2.79
CA ALA A 249 -0.98 -20.38 -1.72
C ALA A 249 0.34 -20.92 -1.19
N THR A 250 1.41 -20.13 -1.23
CA THR A 250 2.68 -20.45 -0.58
C THR A 250 2.72 -19.73 0.77
N CYS A 251 2.49 -20.48 1.86
CA CYS A 251 2.46 -19.92 3.20
C CYS A 251 3.82 -20.15 3.89
N ASN A 252 4.52 -19.05 4.21
CA ASN A 252 5.77 -19.04 4.96
C ASN A 252 5.59 -18.18 6.20
N ILE A 253 4.62 -18.55 7.05
CA ILE A 253 4.30 -17.79 8.24
C ILE A 253 5.44 -17.88 9.24
N ASP A 254 5.99 -16.72 9.59
CA ASP A 254 6.96 -16.59 10.67
C ASP A 254 6.28 -16.32 12.01
N ASN A 255 6.66 -17.06 13.04
CA ASN A 255 6.13 -16.90 14.40
C ASN A 255 7.24 -16.65 15.43
N GLU A 256 8.49 -16.66 15.02
CA GLU A 256 9.60 -16.37 15.92
C GLU A 256 9.84 -14.85 15.93
N PRO A 257 9.85 -14.21 17.10
CA PRO A 257 10.13 -12.78 17.15
C PRO A 257 11.62 -12.50 16.98
N PRO A 258 11.98 -11.32 16.44
CA PRO A 258 13.37 -10.96 16.27
C PRO A 258 14.14 -10.90 17.58
N VAL A 259 15.42 -11.27 17.56
CA VAL A 259 16.30 -11.27 18.72
C VAL A 259 17.12 -9.99 18.75
N ILE A 260 16.98 -9.21 19.83
CA ILE A 260 17.81 -8.03 20.11
C ILE A 260 18.96 -8.43 21.04
N SER A 261 20.21 -8.23 20.59
CA SER A 261 21.43 -8.59 21.34
C SER A 261 22.35 -7.39 21.55
N GLY A 262 23.23 -7.46 22.56
CA GLY A 262 24.22 -6.42 22.85
C GLY A 262 23.71 -5.21 23.64
N VAL A 263 22.43 -5.22 24.05
CA VAL A 263 21.87 -4.22 24.96
C VAL A 263 22.53 -4.33 26.33
N LYS A 264 23.02 -3.21 26.84
CA LYS A 264 23.67 -3.07 28.15
C LYS A 264 23.25 -1.75 28.77
N ASP A 265 23.36 -1.68 30.09
CA ASP A 265 23.26 -0.41 30.79
C ASP A 265 24.40 0.53 30.36
N ILE A 266 24.09 1.82 30.36
CA ILE A 266 24.99 2.89 29.89
C ILE A 266 25.26 3.81 31.07
N GLU A 267 26.53 4.09 31.34
CA GLU A 267 26.93 5.13 32.29
C GLU A 267 27.50 6.31 31.51
N VAL A 268 27.08 7.52 31.87
CA VAL A 268 27.50 8.77 31.23
C VAL A 268 27.56 9.88 32.28
N VAL A 269 28.52 10.78 32.16
CA VAL A 269 28.61 11.96 33.02
C VAL A 269 27.54 12.98 32.60
N VAL A 270 27.02 13.75 33.56
CA VAL A 270 26.08 14.86 33.29
C VAL A 270 26.61 15.79 32.19
N GLY A 271 25.75 16.13 31.24
CA GLY A 271 26.09 16.90 30.03
C GLY A 271 26.81 16.11 28.92
N GLY A 272 27.14 14.83 29.15
CA GLY A 272 27.78 13.96 28.17
C GLY A 272 26.88 13.56 26.99
N THR A 273 27.45 12.82 26.04
CA THR A 273 26.72 12.31 24.85
C THR A 273 26.65 10.79 24.86
N VAL A 274 25.55 10.24 24.35
CA VAL A 274 25.29 8.78 24.33
C VAL A 274 24.89 8.31 22.93
N SER A 275 25.47 7.19 22.49
CA SER A 275 25.06 6.48 21.27
C SER A 275 24.28 5.21 21.61
N TYR A 276 22.95 5.32 21.68
CA TYR A 276 22.08 4.23 22.16
C TYR A 276 22.08 2.96 21.32
N LYS A 277 22.51 3.02 20.05
CA LYS A 277 22.54 1.86 19.14
C LYS A 277 23.91 1.19 19.06
N LYS A 278 24.94 1.74 19.72
CA LYS A 278 26.31 1.23 19.62
C LYS A 278 26.38 -0.18 20.20
N GLY A 279 26.77 -1.15 19.36
CA GLY A 279 26.92 -2.55 19.76
C GLY A 279 25.62 -3.35 19.88
N VAL A 280 24.46 -2.75 19.57
CA VAL A 280 23.18 -3.46 19.57
C VAL A 280 22.93 -4.04 18.18
N THR A 281 22.59 -5.33 18.13
CA THR A 281 22.26 -6.05 16.90
C THR A 281 20.85 -6.61 16.96
N VAL A 282 20.21 -6.75 15.80
CA VAL A 282 18.91 -7.41 15.63
C VAL A 282 19.08 -8.51 14.60
N THR A 283 18.66 -9.71 14.94
CA THR A 283 18.71 -10.89 14.07
C THR A 283 17.39 -11.64 14.14
N ASP A 284 17.04 -12.32 13.05
CA ASP A 284 15.77 -13.02 12.93
C ASP A 284 15.97 -14.29 12.09
N ASN A 285 15.13 -15.32 12.30
CA ASN A 285 15.17 -16.58 11.57
C ASN A 285 14.77 -16.42 10.10
N SER A 286 13.94 -15.43 9.75
CA SER A 286 13.60 -15.11 8.35
C SER A 286 14.80 -14.60 7.55
N GLY A 287 15.85 -14.13 8.22
CA GLY A 287 17.00 -13.48 7.59
C GLY A 287 16.72 -12.07 7.08
N GLU A 288 15.56 -11.50 7.37
CA GLU A 288 15.23 -10.14 6.96
C GLU A 288 16.03 -9.08 7.75
N LYS A 289 16.18 -7.89 7.17
CA LYS A 289 16.86 -6.76 7.84
C LYS A 289 15.86 -5.92 8.63
N ILE A 290 15.86 -6.08 9.95
CA ILE A 290 14.91 -5.41 10.85
C ILE A 290 15.51 -4.15 11.45
N SER A 291 14.73 -3.07 11.48
CA SER A 291 15.15 -1.79 12.05
C SER A 291 14.95 -1.76 13.57
N LEU A 292 15.99 -1.38 14.31
CA LEU A 292 15.94 -1.15 15.74
C LEU A 292 15.37 0.23 16.07
N LYS A 293 14.26 0.26 16.81
CA LYS A 293 13.68 1.47 17.41
C LYS A 293 14.16 1.60 18.85
N VAL A 294 14.46 2.82 19.27
CA VAL A 294 14.88 3.15 20.63
C VAL A 294 14.03 4.31 21.13
N ASP A 295 13.32 4.10 22.23
CA ASP A 295 12.65 5.16 22.98
C ASP A 295 13.53 5.59 24.16
N ASN A 296 14.05 6.81 24.04
CA ASN A 296 14.87 7.50 25.03
C ASN A 296 14.25 8.84 25.46
N SER A 297 12.97 9.03 25.18
CA SER A 297 12.26 10.31 25.39
C SER A 297 12.30 10.83 26.83
N ARG A 298 12.49 9.92 27.79
CA ARG A 298 12.57 10.22 29.23
C ARG A 298 13.99 10.48 29.73
N VAL A 299 15.02 10.27 28.90
CA VAL A 299 16.42 10.46 29.31
C VAL A 299 16.76 11.94 29.35
N ASP A 300 17.12 12.44 30.54
CA ASP A 300 17.62 13.80 30.72
C ASP A 300 19.12 13.75 31.07
N LEU A 301 19.97 13.95 30.07
CA LEU A 301 21.43 13.94 30.24
C LEU A 301 21.96 15.16 31.01
N SER A 302 21.14 16.18 31.25
CA SER A 302 21.50 17.36 32.05
C SER A 302 21.29 17.16 33.55
N LYS A 303 20.70 16.03 33.96
CA LYS A 303 20.40 15.74 35.36
C LYS A 303 20.86 14.35 35.75
N VAL A 304 21.61 14.31 36.85
CA VAL A 304 22.04 13.07 37.49
C VAL A 304 20.82 12.22 37.85
N GLY A 305 20.87 10.94 37.53
CA GLY A 305 19.75 10.02 37.71
C GLY A 305 19.85 8.76 36.86
N GLU A 306 18.90 7.87 37.05
CA GLU A 306 18.75 6.66 36.25
C GLU A 306 17.50 6.79 35.37
N TYR A 307 17.68 6.60 34.07
CA TYR A 307 16.62 6.72 33.08
C TYR A 307 16.46 5.42 32.32
N GLU A 308 15.26 4.87 32.33
CA GLU A 308 14.95 3.64 31.58
C GLU A 308 14.66 3.94 30.12
N ILE A 309 15.40 3.27 29.24
CA ILE A 309 15.23 3.29 27.78
C ILE A 309 14.66 1.96 27.29
N THR A 310 13.92 2.02 26.18
CA THR A 310 13.29 0.83 25.60
C THR A 310 13.76 0.62 24.16
N TYR A 311 14.23 -0.58 23.87
CA TYR A 311 14.56 -1.08 22.55
C TYR A 311 13.41 -1.93 22.04
N SER A 312 12.99 -1.72 20.80
CA SER A 312 11.97 -2.56 20.16
C SER A 312 12.31 -2.84 18.70
N ALA A 313 12.05 -4.07 18.27
CA ALA A 313 12.17 -4.52 16.88
C ALA A 313 10.91 -5.30 16.51
N THR A 314 10.38 -5.05 15.31
CA THR A 314 9.20 -5.72 14.76
C THR A 314 9.53 -6.17 13.35
N ASP A 315 9.33 -7.45 13.07
CA ASP A 315 9.57 -8.07 11.76
C ASP A 315 8.42 -7.77 10.77
N SER A 316 8.51 -8.29 9.55
CA SER A 316 7.49 -8.16 8.50
C SER A 316 6.25 -9.03 8.74
N ALA A 317 6.36 -10.07 9.56
CA ALA A 317 5.27 -10.94 10.00
C ALA A 317 4.48 -10.39 11.22
N GLY A 318 4.94 -9.28 11.80
CA GLY A 318 4.35 -8.60 12.95
C GLY A 318 4.84 -9.08 14.31
N ASN A 319 5.79 -10.01 14.40
CA ASN A 319 6.37 -10.44 15.66
C ASN A 319 7.27 -9.34 16.24
N THR A 320 7.22 -9.13 17.55
CA THR A 320 7.88 -7.99 18.21
C THR A 320 8.66 -8.42 19.46
N THR A 321 9.88 -7.91 19.59
CA THR A 321 10.71 -8.04 20.79
C THR A 321 10.95 -6.68 21.43
N ILE A 322 10.90 -6.66 22.76
CA ILE A 322 11.15 -5.46 23.58
C ILE A 322 12.22 -5.79 24.62
N VAL A 323 13.26 -4.95 24.70
CA VAL A 323 14.33 -5.04 25.71
C VAL A 323 14.50 -3.68 26.37
N ARG A 324 14.73 -3.66 27.68
CA ARG A 324 14.95 -2.42 28.46
C ARG A 324 16.38 -2.35 28.97
N ALA A 325 16.89 -1.13 29.11
CA ALA A 325 18.19 -0.84 29.73
C ALA A 325 18.11 0.46 30.53
N ILE A 326 19.09 0.67 31.40
CA ILE A 326 19.22 1.89 32.20
C ILE A 326 20.35 2.76 31.67
N VAL A 327 20.07 4.05 31.55
CA VAL A 327 21.08 5.10 31.37
C VAL A 327 21.30 5.76 32.73
N ARG A 328 22.47 5.53 33.32
CA ARG A 328 22.92 6.15 34.57
C ARG A 328 23.70 7.42 34.23
N VAL A 329 23.10 8.57 34.52
CA VAL A 329 23.77 9.87 34.47
C VAL A 329 24.40 10.11 35.83
N VAL A 330 25.73 10.21 35.87
CA VAL A 330 26.52 10.43 37.09
C VAL A 330 27.05 11.85 37.18
N GLU A 331 27.36 12.30 38.38
CA GLU A 331 28.00 13.60 38.60
C GLU A 331 29.35 13.69 37.87
N LYS A 332 29.66 14.89 37.39
CA LYS A 332 31.02 15.19 36.93
C LYS A 332 31.91 15.22 38.19
N PRO A 333 33.00 14.43 38.25
CA PRO A 333 33.91 14.49 39.38
C PRO A 333 34.46 15.92 39.50
N SER A 334 34.33 16.53 40.68
CA SER A 334 34.96 17.81 41.00
C SER A 334 36.44 17.56 41.28
N ALA A 335 37.32 18.20 40.52
CA ALA A 335 38.75 18.12 40.75
C ALA A 335 39.16 18.92 41.99
N THR A 336 40.03 18.35 42.81
CA THR A 336 40.68 19.08 43.90
C THR A 336 41.86 19.92 43.37
N GLU A 337 42.25 20.96 44.11
CA GLU A 337 43.47 21.72 43.78
C GLU A 337 44.70 20.81 43.69
N GLU A 338 44.79 19.79 44.55
CA GLU A 338 45.90 18.83 44.56
C GLU A 338 45.98 18.03 43.25
N GLU A 339 44.85 17.52 42.76
CA GLU A 339 44.79 16.76 41.50
C GLU A 339 45.08 17.65 40.28
N MET A 340 44.60 18.89 40.30
CA MET A 340 44.90 19.86 39.25
C MET A 340 46.41 20.19 39.21
N TYR A 341 47.01 20.48 40.36
CA TYR A 341 48.43 20.80 40.44
C TYR A 341 49.33 19.60 40.10
N ALA A 342 48.91 18.37 40.40
CA ALA A 342 49.64 17.18 39.97
C ALA A 342 49.78 17.12 38.43
N LEU A 343 48.70 17.41 37.69
CA LEU A 343 48.75 17.47 36.22
C LEU A 343 49.55 18.68 35.71
N ALA A 344 49.44 19.82 36.39
CA ALA A 344 50.20 21.02 36.05
C ALA A 344 51.72 20.79 36.25
N GLU A 345 52.14 20.03 37.27
CA GLU A 345 53.54 19.66 37.51
C GLU A 345 54.07 18.75 36.39
N GLU A 346 53.29 17.77 35.92
CA GLU A 346 53.69 16.94 34.78
C GLU A 346 53.99 17.77 33.53
N VAL A 347 53.10 18.73 33.24
CA VAL A 347 53.29 19.66 32.12
C VAL A 347 54.48 20.58 32.35
N TYR A 348 54.59 21.20 33.52
CA TYR A 348 55.68 22.10 33.87
C TYR A 348 57.04 21.41 33.68
N ASN A 349 57.19 20.18 34.18
CA ASN A 349 58.41 19.39 34.02
C ASN A 349 58.72 19.03 32.56
N SER A 350 57.73 19.01 31.67
CA SER A 350 57.94 18.75 30.24
C SER A 350 58.46 19.97 29.47
N ILE A 351 58.26 21.18 29.99
CA ILE A 351 58.65 22.44 29.34
C ILE A 351 59.79 23.18 30.06
N TYR A 352 60.05 22.86 31.33
CA TYR A 352 61.05 23.54 32.16
C TYR A 352 62.48 23.06 31.86
N ASP A 353 63.40 24.02 31.79
CA ASP A 353 64.85 23.80 31.78
C ASP A 353 65.52 24.78 32.75
N GLU A 354 66.47 24.30 33.55
CA GLU A 354 67.14 25.09 34.60
C GLU A 354 67.92 26.30 34.08
N SER A 355 68.28 26.30 32.80
CA SER A 355 68.99 27.40 32.14
C SER A 355 68.06 28.52 31.65
N MET A 356 66.74 28.31 31.66
CA MET A 356 65.77 29.30 31.20
C MET A 356 65.77 30.55 32.07
N THR A 357 65.78 31.70 31.41
CA THR A 357 65.36 32.96 32.02
C THR A 357 63.88 32.93 32.37
N LEU A 358 63.43 33.81 33.27
CA LEU A 358 62.00 33.94 33.59
C LEU A 358 61.15 34.30 32.35
N TRP A 359 61.73 35.00 31.37
CA TRP A 359 61.06 35.29 30.11
C TRP A 359 60.87 34.02 29.27
N GLU A 360 61.92 33.23 29.11
CA GLU A 360 61.86 31.97 28.33
C GLU A 360 60.89 30.98 28.97
N LEU A 361 60.89 30.89 30.30
CA LEU A 361 59.94 30.04 31.02
C LEU A 361 58.49 30.55 30.86
N ALA A 362 58.25 31.86 31.01
CA ALA A 362 56.92 32.43 30.78
C ALA A 362 56.46 32.21 29.33
N ARG A 363 57.36 32.32 28.35
CA ARG A 363 57.05 32.07 26.94
C ARG A 363 56.74 30.60 26.70
N ALA A 364 57.50 29.67 27.27
CA ALA A 364 57.24 28.24 27.15
C ALA A 364 55.86 27.86 27.72
N ILE A 365 55.47 28.46 28.85
CA ILE A 365 54.13 28.29 29.44
C ILE A 365 53.05 28.85 28.49
N PHE A 366 53.28 30.03 27.92
CA PHE A 366 52.36 30.64 26.95
C PHE A 366 52.16 29.74 25.73
N ASP A 367 53.26 29.33 25.09
CA ASP A 367 53.26 28.49 23.89
C ASP A 367 52.58 27.16 24.15
N TRP A 368 52.94 26.51 25.26
CA TRP A 368 52.33 25.23 25.60
C TRP A 368 50.81 25.37 25.76
N THR A 369 50.35 26.40 26.48
CA THR A 369 48.92 26.64 26.70
C THR A 369 48.19 27.01 25.41
N HIS A 370 48.81 27.83 24.55
CA HIS A 370 48.24 28.26 23.27
C HIS A 370 48.12 27.10 22.26
N ASP A 371 49.16 26.28 22.17
CA ASP A 371 49.29 25.27 21.11
C ASP A 371 48.65 23.92 21.47
N ASN A 372 48.48 23.60 22.76
CA ASN A 372 48.01 22.28 23.21
C ASN A 372 46.53 22.23 23.60
N ILE A 373 45.83 23.36 23.56
CA ILE A 373 44.41 23.44 23.91
C ILE A 373 43.60 23.80 22.67
N THR A 374 42.51 23.07 22.44
CA THR A 374 41.52 23.39 21.40
C THR A 374 40.40 24.25 21.99
N TYR A 375 40.07 25.37 21.35
CA TYR A 375 39.00 26.25 21.82
C TYR A 375 37.60 25.63 21.65
N SER A 376 36.76 25.64 22.69
CA SER A 376 35.33 25.26 22.61
C SER A 376 34.42 26.15 23.48
N ASP A 377 33.24 26.47 22.96
CA ASP A 377 32.21 27.28 23.66
C ASP A 377 31.36 26.47 24.66
N SER A 378 31.80 25.27 25.05
CA SER A 378 30.98 24.27 25.75
C SER A 378 31.45 23.93 27.16
N VAL A 379 32.33 24.73 27.76
CA VAL A 379 32.80 24.52 29.13
C VAL A 379 31.88 25.27 30.09
N ASP A 380 31.23 24.53 30.99
CA ASP A 380 30.20 25.03 31.91
C ASP A 380 30.74 25.04 33.35
N THR A 381 31.81 25.80 33.59
CA THR A 381 32.35 26.02 34.95
C THR A 381 32.82 27.45 35.10
N ASP A 382 32.51 28.06 36.25
CA ASP A 382 33.08 29.33 36.70
C ASP A 382 34.26 29.12 37.67
N ASP A 383 34.60 27.86 37.97
CA ASP A 383 35.71 27.48 38.85
C ASP A 383 37.00 27.26 38.04
N TRP A 384 38.02 28.08 38.30
CA TRP A 384 39.32 28.03 37.63
C TRP A 384 40.08 26.72 37.92
N VAL A 385 39.87 26.07 39.07
CA VAL A 385 40.52 24.79 39.40
C VAL A 385 39.98 23.69 38.50
N GLN A 386 38.65 23.61 38.37
CA GLN A 386 38.00 22.66 37.48
C GLN A 386 38.34 22.96 36.01
N ALA A 387 38.36 24.23 35.61
CA ALA A 387 38.71 24.64 34.25
C ALA A 387 40.16 24.25 33.89
N ALA A 388 41.11 24.44 34.81
CA ALA A 388 42.49 24.01 34.63
C ALA A 388 42.60 22.49 34.55
N TYR A 389 41.96 21.75 35.47
CA TYR A 389 41.97 20.28 35.48
C TYR A 389 41.42 19.70 34.17
N ASP A 390 40.25 20.17 33.73
CA ASP A 390 39.65 19.76 32.46
C ASP A 390 40.56 20.10 31.28
N GLY A 391 41.18 21.29 31.29
CA GLY A 391 42.14 21.69 30.27
C GLY A 391 43.38 20.80 30.21
N PHE A 392 43.91 20.40 31.37
CA PHE A 392 45.03 19.47 31.46
C PHE A 392 44.67 18.05 31.03
N MET A 393 43.44 17.59 31.26
CA MET A 393 43.00 16.23 30.91
C MET A 393 42.46 16.09 29.48
N LEU A 394 41.61 17.02 29.07
CA LEU A 394 40.80 16.94 27.85
C LEU A 394 41.43 17.69 26.69
N ARG A 395 42.44 18.55 26.93
CA ARG A 395 43.11 19.39 25.92
C ARG A 395 42.13 20.25 25.11
N ASN A 396 41.03 20.65 25.75
CA ASN A 396 39.94 21.39 25.15
C ASN A 396 39.31 22.31 26.21
N GLY A 397 39.02 23.56 25.85
CA GLY A 397 38.22 24.44 26.68
C GLY A 397 38.06 25.85 26.13
N ASP A 398 37.50 26.75 26.93
CA ASP A 398 37.22 28.14 26.56
C ASP A 398 38.27 29.10 27.14
N CYS A 399 38.06 30.42 27.01
CA CYS A 399 38.99 31.42 27.53
C CYS A 399 39.32 31.27 29.03
N LEU A 400 38.39 30.78 29.87
CA LEU A 400 38.66 30.49 31.27
C LEU A 400 39.64 29.33 31.40
N THR A 401 39.49 28.26 30.61
CA THR A 401 40.43 27.14 30.58
C THR A 401 41.86 27.60 30.25
N TYR A 402 42.05 28.41 29.21
CA TYR A 402 43.39 28.92 28.86
C TYR A 402 44.01 29.77 29.98
N ALA A 403 43.23 30.69 30.56
CA ALA A 403 43.70 31.54 31.66
C ALA A 403 44.01 30.74 32.93
N SER A 404 43.24 29.68 33.19
CA SER A 404 43.39 28.83 34.38
C SER A 404 44.60 27.91 34.29
N ILE A 405 44.86 27.31 33.12
CA ILE A 405 46.09 26.54 32.84
C ILE A 405 47.31 27.45 33.01
N SER A 406 47.27 28.63 32.39
CA SER A 406 48.37 29.60 32.46
C SER A 406 48.65 29.98 33.91
N GLN A 407 47.61 30.29 34.69
CA GLN A 407 47.72 30.59 36.11
C GLN A 407 48.36 29.44 36.91
N ALA A 408 47.91 28.19 36.70
CA ALA A 408 48.44 27.02 37.40
C ALA A 408 49.94 26.83 37.13
N LEU A 409 50.37 26.89 35.86
CA LEU A 409 51.76 26.73 35.46
C LEU A 409 52.64 27.90 35.94
N LEU A 410 52.15 29.14 35.87
CA LEU A 410 52.85 30.31 36.39
C LEU A 410 53.01 30.27 37.92
N ASN A 411 52.01 29.72 38.63
CA ASN A 411 52.08 29.50 40.08
C ASN A 411 53.17 28.48 40.43
N ILE A 412 53.27 27.35 39.70
CA ILE A 412 54.37 26.38 39.87
C ILE A 412 55.73 27.03 39.58
N ALA A 413 55.81 27.84 38.54
CA ALA A 413 57.02 28.57 38.16
C ALA A 413 57.46 29.64 39.17
N GLY A 414 56.63 29.96 40.16
CA GLY A 414 56.87 31.06 41.10
C GLY A 414 56.82 32.44 40.45
N ILE A 415 56.19 32.56 39.28
CA ILE A 415 56.05 33.81 38.54
C ILE A 415 54.79 34.53 39.03
N LYS A 416 54.94 35.80 39.42
CA LYS A 416 53.81 36.61 39.87
C LYS A 416 52.82 36.77 38.74
N ASN A 417 51.58 36.36 38.98
CA ASN A 417 50.53 36.43 38.01
C ASN A 417 49.16 36.66 38.66
N MET A 418 48.18 37.04 37.85
CA MET A 418 46.79 37.13 38.26
C MET A 418 45.86 37.07 37.06
N MET A 419 44.71 36.42 37.21
CA MET A 419 43.68 36.39 36.17
C MET A 419 42.89 37.70 36.12
N ILE A 420 42.65 38.21 34.92
CA ILE A 420 41.73 39.31 34.61
C ILE A 420 40.44 38.75 34.03
N GLU A 421 39.32 39.31 34.48
CA GLU A 421 38.03 39.15 33.83
C GLU A 421 37.70 40.40 33.00
N ARG A 422 37.25 40.20 31.75
CA ARG A 422 36.74 41.28 30.92
C ARG A 422 35.58 42.00 31.61
N LEU A 423 35.71 43.33 31.71
CA LEU A 423 34.59 44.19 32.05
C LEU A 423 33.59 44.20 30.87
N ARG A 424 32.42 43.61 31.10
CA ARG A 424 31.40 43.37 30.06
C ARG A 424 30.03 43.91 30.44
N TYR A 425 29.25 44.31 29.44
CA TYR A 425 27.80 44.48 29.55
C TYR A 425 27.06 43.14 29.40
N SER A 426 25.76 43.11 29.75
CA SER A 426 24.96 41.87 29.81
C SER A 426 24.84 41.11 28.48
N ASN A 427 25.12 41.75 27.34
CA ASN A 427 25.04 41.19 25.99
C ASN A 427 26.42 40.95 25.35
N GLU A 428 27.51 41.19 26.08
CA GLU A 428 28.88 40.97 25.61
C GLU A 428 29.37 39.60 26.13
N ALA A 429 30.19 38.90 25.34
CA ALA A 429 30.74 37.62 25.74
C ALA A 429 31.64 37.76 26.98
N MET A 430 31.93 36.66 27.65
CA MET A 430 32.97 36.60 28.69
C MET A 430 34.36 36.46 28.06
N HIS A 431 35.41 36.94 28.73
CA HIS A 431 36.81 36.71 28.35
C HIS A 431 37.70 36.77 29.58
N PHE A 432 38.67 35.87 29.66
CA PHE A 432 39.66 35.80 30.74
C PHE A 432 41.06 35.69 30.15
N TRP A 433 42.02 36.32 30.82
CA TRP A 433 43.45 36.21 30.52
C TRP A 433 44.27 36.50 31.78
N ASN A 434 45.61 36.53 31.71
CA ASN A 434 46.46 36.76 32.88
C ASN A 434 47.26 38.07 32.77
N LEU A 435 47.60 38.69 33.89
CA LEU A 435 48.76 39.57 34.01
C LEU A 435 49.95 38.80 34.56
N VAL A 436 51.15 39.12 34.10
CA VAL A 436 52.40 38.48 34.51
C VAL A 436 53.47 39.53 34.79
N ASP A 437 54.20 39.36 35.90
CA ASP A 437 55.36 40.18 36.27
C ASP A 437 56.59 39.29 36.49
N ILE A 438 57.59 39.46 35.63
CA ILE A 438 58.89 38.77 35.68
C ILE A 438 60.04 39.70 36.14
N GLY A 439 59.72 40.86 36.73
CA GLY A 439 60.71 41.80 37.30
C GLY A 439 60.72 43.20 36.67
N GLY A 440 59.86 43.45 35.68
CA GLY A 440 59.76 44.73 34.94
C GLY A 440 58.40 45.44 35.09
N GLY A 441 57.50 44.92 35.93
CA GLY A 441 56.11 45.36 36.02
C GLY A 441 55.16 44.35 35.38
N TYR A 442 53.85 44.58 35.55
CA TYR A 442 52.83 43.68 35.02
C TYR A 442 52.61 43.91 33.53
N TYR A 443 52.54 42.82 32.77
CA TYR A 443 52.20 42.79 31.35
C TYR A 443 51.02 41.83 31.12
N HIS A 444 50.26 42.07 30.06
CA HIS A 444 49.21 41.19 29.60
C HIS A 444 49.78 39.90 29.00
N PHE A 445 49.20 38.78 29.41
CA PHE A 445 49.50 37.42 29.00
C PHE A 445 48.17 36.76 28.66
N ASP A 446 47.83 36.72 27.38
CA ASP A 446 46.61 36.04 26.91
C ASP A 446 46.99 34.89 25.98
N ALA A 447 47.09 33.68 26.54
CA ALA A 447 47.41 32.48 25.76
C ALA A 447 46.22 31.98 24.92
N CYS A 448 45.02 32.54 25.09
CA CYS A 448 43.86 32.15 24.32
C CYS A 448 44.07 32.44 22.84
N TRP A 449 43.63 31.52 21.99
CA TRP A 449 43.76 31.66 20.56
C TRP A 449 43.03 32.90 20.02
N HIS A 450 43.70 33.65 19.13
CA HIS A 450 43.10 34.74 18.37
C HIS A 450 42.69 34.28 16.97
N SER A 451 41.56 34.81 16.47
CA SER A 451 41.09 34.51 15.12
C SER A 451 42.16 34.73 14.04
N ARG A 452 42.18 33.87 13.02
CA ARG A 452 43.03 34.06 11.83
C ARG A 452 42.81 35.43 11.15
N ASN A 453 41.65 36.03 11.36
CA ASN A 453 41.31 37.35 10.82
C ASN A 453 41.89 38.51 11.67
N THR A 454 42.29 38.24 12.90
CA THR A 454 42.85 39.22 13.86
C THR A 454 44.10 38.65 14.54
N PRO A 455 45.14 38.26 13.78
CA PRO A 455 46.33 37.62 14.35
C PRO A 455 47.09 38.59 15.25
N PHE A 456 47.41 38.14 16.45
CA PHE A 456 48.14 38.93 17.44
C PHE A 456 48.86 38.01 18.42
N ASP A 457 50.12 38.32 18.70
CA ASP A 457 50.88 37.66 19.77
C ASP A 457 50.69 38.48 21.04
N SER A 458 49.77 38.03 21.87
CA SER A 458 49.32 38.64 23.12
C SER A 458 50.18 38.30 24.34
N PHE A 459 51.39 37.78 24.10
CA PHE A 459 52.37 37.55 25.15
C PHE A 459 53.05 38.86 25.57
N MET A 460 53.09 39.11 26.88
CA MET A 460 53.80 40.21 27.54
C MET A 460 53.54 41.60 26.92
N ARG A 461 52.27 41.97 26.73
CA ARG A 461 51.84 43.25 26.15
C ARG A 461 51.51 44.31 27.18
N THR A 462 51.76 45.57 26.83
CA THR A 462 51.30 46.75 27.60
C THR A 462 49.85 47.10 27.26
N ASP A 463 49.21 47.90 28.12
CA ASP A 463 47.87 48.44 27.86
C ASP A 463 47.79 49.13 26.47
N ALA A 464 48.79 49.95 26.14
CA ALA A 464 48.85 50.70 24.89
C ALA A 464 48.96 49.78 23.65
N GLU A 465 49.68 48.66 23.75
CA GLU A 465 49.79 47.70 22.65
C GLU A 465 48.49 46.91 22.44
N LEU A 466 47.79 46.56 23.52
CA LEU A 466 46.47 45.94 23.42
C LEU A 466 45.43 46.91 22.86
N GLU A 467 45.46 48.18 23.28
CA GLU A 467 44.58 49.21 22.75
C GLU A 467 44.84 49.44 21.26
N ALA A 468 46.11 49.51 20.84
CA ALA A 468 46.48 49.63 19.44
C ALA A 468 46.01 48.43 18.61
N PHE A 469 46.09 47.20 19.17
CA PHE A 469 45.51 46.01 18.54
C PHE A 469 43.99 46.13 18.39
N CYS A 470 43.28 46.53 19.45
CA CYS A 470 41.84 46.71 19.42
C CYS A 470 41.41 47.76 18.38
N GLN A 471 42.10 48.89 18.31
CA GLN A 471 41.83 49.94 17.32
C GLN A 471 42.13 49.47 15.89
N LYS A 472 43.22 48.72 15.68
CA LYS A 472 43.60 48.21 14.35
C LYS A 472 42.54 47.32 13.72
N TYR A 473 41.86 46.51 14.53
CA TYR A 473 40.87 45.54 14.07
C TYR A 473 39.42 45.93 14.38
N ASP A 474 39.19 47.15 14.88
CA ASP A 474 37.86 47.66 15.25
C ASP A 474 37.12 46.74 16.27
N ILE A 475 37.87 46.25 17.26
CA ILE A 475 37.41 45.34 18.33
C ILE A 475 37.53 45.99 19.71
N GLU A 476 36.98 47.20 19.84
CA GLU A 476 37.14 48.12 20.99
C GLU A 476 36.87 47.51 22.38
N TYR A 477 36.15 46.38 22.48
CA TYR A 477 35.77 45.78 23.76
C TYR A 477 36.59 44.54 24.16
N TYR A 478 37.46 44.01 23.29
CA TYR A 478 38.07 42.69 23.52
C TYR A 478 38.90 42.63 24.81
N TYR A 479 39.74 43.65 25.07
CA TYR A 479 40.59 43.78 26.27
C TYR A 479 40.10 44.86 27.24
N ARG A 480 38.78 45.07 27.37
CA ARG A 480 38.22 46.01 28.34
C ARG A 480 38.26 45.41 29.75
N PHE A 481 38.81 46.10 30.73
CA PHE A 481 38.80 45.65 32.13
C PHE A 481 38.72 46.82 33.12
N ASP A 482 38.42 46.53 34.38
CA ASP A 482 38.40 47.53 35.45
C ASP A 482 39.82 47.74 35.99
N HIS A 483 40.47 48.84 35.57
CA HIS A 483 41.84 49.15 35.94
C HIS A 483 42.04 49.31 37.46
N SER A 484 40.99 49.59 38.23
CA SER A 484 41.08 49.78 39.69
C SER A 484 41.24 48.48 40.47
N LYS A 485 40.89 47.33 39.86
CA LYS A 485 40.97 46.01 40.48
C LYS A 485 42.33 45.34 40.35
N TYR A 486 43.21 45.87 39.48
CA TYR A 486 44.48 45.24 39.13
C TYR A 486 45.65 46.21 39.32
N PRO A 487 46.87 45.71 39.58
CA PRO A 487 48.09 46.50 39.64
C PRO A 487 48.30 47.35 38.38
N ALA A 488 49.13 48.39 38.51
CA ALA A 488 49.59 49.15 37.37
C ALA A 488 50.41 48.26 36.42
N ARG A 489 50.08 48.30 35.13
CA ARG A 489 50.85 47.64 34.08
C ARG A 489 52.03 48.50 33.68
N SER A 490 53.03 47.87 33.08
CA SER A 490 54.18 48.60 32.53
C SER A 490 53.75 49.49 31.36
N GLU A 491 54.30 50.71 31.32
CA GLU A 491 54.16 51.62 30.18
C GLU A 491 55.24 51.41 29.11
N VAL A 492 56.28 50.63 29.45
CA VAL A 492 57.41 50.35 28.55
C VAL A 492 57.19 48.98 27.91
N SER A 493 57.08 48.95 26.57
CA SER A 493 56.96 47.70 25.83
C SER A 493 58.13 46.78 26.17
N TYR A 494 57.82 45.51 26.39
CA TYR A 494 58.82 44.48 26.64
C TYR A 494 59.69 44.21 25.39
N TYR A 495 59.21 44.56 24.20
CA TYR A 495 59.86 44.29 22.92
C TYR A 495 60.71 45.47 22.39
N ASN A 496 60.81 46.56 23.15
CA ASN A 496 61.52 47.78 22.76
C ASN A 496 62.95 47.85 23.32
#